data_AF-A0A399Y9B6-F1
#
_entry.id   AF-A0A399Y9B6-F1
#
_cell.length_a   1.000
_cell.length_b   1.000
_cell.length_c   1.000
_cell.angle_alpha   90.00
_cell.angle_beta   90.00
_cell.angle_gamma   90.00
#
_symmetry.space_group_name_H-M   'P 1'
#
loop_
_entity.id
_entity.type
_entity.pdbx_description
1 polymer ?
#
loop_
_entity_poly.entity_id
_entity_poly.type
_entity_poly.pdbx_seq_one_letter_code
_entity_poly.pdbx_strand_id
1 'polypeptide(L)'
;AGLDEAQLTRPGVTEGWSVKDIIGHVTVWEEEALKHLPHILEGVRPPRYADLYGGIDAFNALKTAENRARSLDEVLARSEAVHGRFVATVAAAPDEQIATDTRYRRRIRLDAYGHYPIHTAAIREWREREGI
;
A
#
# COMPACT_ATOMS: atom_id res chain seq x y z
N ALA A 1 -7.06 13.92 7.64
CA ALA A 1 -6.63 14.84 8.72
C ALA A 1 -7.60 14.74 9.90
N GLY A 2 -7.17 15.09 11.11
CA GLY A 2 -8.05 15.10 12.30
C GLY A 2 -8.10 13.78 13.08
N LEU A 3 -7.00 13.02 13.12
CA LEU A 3 -6.76 12.01 14.15
C LEU A 3 -5.49 12.43 14.90
N ASP A 4 -5.46 12.25 16.21
CA ASP A 4 -4.24 12.40 17.00
C ASP A 4 -3.36 11.14 16.94
N GLU A 5 -2.16 11.22 17.50
CA GLU A 5 -1.20 10.10 17.51
C GLU A 5 -1.74 8.85 18.24
N ALA A 6 -2.46 9.04 19.36
CA ALA A 6 -3.03 7.94 20.11
C ALA A 6 -4.10 7.21 19.28
N GLN A 7 -4.93 7.95 18.55
CA GLN A 7 -5.92 7.42 17.63
C GLN A 7 -5.29 6.73 16.42
N LEU A 8 -4.21 7.29 15.86
CA LEU A 8 -3.49 6.70 14.72
C LEU A 8 -2.83 5.36 15.06
N THR A 9 -2.41 5.19 16.31
CA THR A 9 -1.69 3.99 16.78
C THR A 9 -2.58 2.99 17.54
N ARG A 10 -3.83 3.35 17.85
CA ARG A 10 -4.79 2.48 18.53
C ARG A 10 -5.18 1.28 17.66
N PRO A 11 -4.99 0.03 18.14
CA PRO A 11 -5.50 -1.17 17.47
C PRO A 11 -7.04 -1.18 17.41
N GLY A 12 -7.62 -1.87 16.42
CA GLY A 12 -9.08 -2.08 16.34
C GLY A 12 -9.77 -1.49 15.11
N VAL A 13 -9.00 -0.98 14.14
CA VAL A 13 -9.55 -0.47 12.86
C VAL A 13 -10.02 -1.65 12.01
N THR A 14 -9.15 -2.62 11.79
CA THR A 14 -9.45 -3.90 11.15
C THR A 14 -8.81 -5.00 11.98
N GLU A 15 -9.63 -5.77 12.68
CA GLU A 15 -9.15 -6.76 13.66
C GLU A 15 -8.16 -6.11 14.65
N GLY A 16 -6.90 -6.55 14.66
CA GLY A 16 -5.84 -6.00 15.52
C GLY A 16 -5.04 -4.85 14.91
N TRP A 17 -5.39 -4.33 13.73
CA TRP A 17 -4.63 -3.28 13.05
C TRP A 17 -5.07 -1.89 13.49
N SER A 18 -4.09 -0.99 13.62
CA SER A 18 -4.26 0.46 13.77
C SER A 18 -4.30 1.17 12.42
N VAL A 19 -4.58 2.49 12.41
CA VAL A 19 -4.47 3.31 11.19
C VAL A 19 -3.01 3.33 10.70
N LYS A 20 -2.03 3.39 11.62
CA LYS A 20 -0.60 3.28 11.31
C LYS A 20 -0.29 1.98 10.54
N ASP A 21 -0.84 0.86 10.98
CA ASP A 21 -0.61 -0.44 10.34
C ASP A 21 -1.18 -0.45 8.91
N ILE A 22 -2.38 0.11 8.72
CA ILE A 22 -3.00 0.24 7.40
C ILE A 22 -2.17 1.13 6.47
N ILE A 23 -1.71 2.29 6.93
CA ILE A 23 -0.86 3.20 6.13
C ILE A 23 0.41 2.46 5.70
N GLY A 24 1.07 1.77 6.64
CA GLY A 24 2.28 1.02 6.33
C GLY A 24 2.04 -0.14 5.36
N HIS A 25 0.91 -0.85 5.48
CA HIS A 25 0.50 -1.90 4.57
C HIS A 25 0.30 -1.39 3.14
N VAL A 26 -0.44 -0.31 2.96
CA VAL A 26 -0.65 0.32 1.65
C VAL A 26 0.68 0.79 1.05
N THR A 27 1.55 1.38 1.88
CA THR A 27 2.88 1.85 1.46
C THR A 27 3.76 0.70 0.94
N VAL A 28 3.68 -0.49 1.54
CA VAL A 28 4.40 -1.68 1.04
C VAL A 28 3.95 -2.06 -0.37
N TRP A 29 2.65 -1.97 -0.67
CA TRP A 29 2.15 -2.28 -2.01
C TRP A 29 2.61 -1.26 -3.05
N GLU A 30 2.64 0.02 -2.72
CA GLU A 30 3.22 1.04 -3.60
C GLU A 30 4.71 0.80 -3.87
N GLU A 31 5.49 0.38 -2.87
CA GLU A 31 6.89 -0.01 -3.07
C GLU A 31 7.03 -1.22 -4.00
N GLU A 32 6.18 -2.23 -3.83
CA GLU A 32 6.18 -3.40 -4.70
C GLU A 32 5.74 -3.04 -6.14
N ALA A 33 4.83 -2.07 -6.31
CA ALA A 33 4.53 -1.49 -7.60
C ALA A 33 5.76 -0.80 -8.19
N LEU A 34 6.40 0.12 -7.45
CA LEU A 34 7.61 0.83 -7.89
C LEU A 34 8.74 -0.13 -8.30
N LYS A 35 8.90 -1.23 -7.57
CA LYS A 35 9.88 -2.29 -7.86
C LYS A 35 9.57 -3.04 -9.14
N HIS A 36 8.30 -3.28 -9.46
CA HIS A 36 7.90 -4.19 -10.53
C HIS A 36 7.38 -3.52 -11.80
N LEU A 37 6.97 -2.26 -11.74
CA LEU A 37 6.55 -1.48 -12.91
C LEU A 37 7.64 -1.42 -14.00
N PRO A 38 8.94 -1.18 -13.71
CA PRO A 38 9.99 -1.20 -14.72
C PRO A 38 10.13 -2.54 -15.44
N HIS A 39 10.10 -3.65 -14.68
CA HIS A 39 10.15 -5.01 -15.26
C HIS A 39 8.98 -5.24 -16.23
N ILE A 40 7.78 -4.77 -15.87
CA ILE A 40 6.59 -4.91 -16.73
C ILE A 40 6.76 -4.12 -18.04
N LEU A 41 7.37 -2.93 -17.99
CA LEU A 41 7.68 -2.14 -19.20
C LEU A 41 8.67 -2.86 -20.11
N GLU A 42 9.63 -3.57 -19.53
CA GLU A 42 10.61 -4.40 -20.26
C GLU A 42 10.00 -5.72 -20.77
N GLY A 43 8.71 -5.97 -20.55
CA GLY A 43 8.04 -7.22 -20.90
C GLY A 43 8.40 -8.39 -19.98
N VAL A 44 9.15 -8.14 -18.91
CA VAL A 44 9.56 -9.13 -17.91
C VAL A 44 8.42 -9.37 -16.92
N ARG A 45 8.15 -10.64 -16.62
CA ARG A 45 7.17 -11.00 -15.60
C ARG A 45 7.83 -10.91 -14.21
N PRO A 46 7.25 -10.14 -13.26
CA PRO A 46 7.71 -10.16 -11.88
C PRO A 46 7.68 -11.58 -11.28
N PRO A 47 8.62 -11.91 -10.38
CA PRO A 47 8.60 -13.18 -9.65
C PRO A 47 7.31 -13.32 -8.84
N ARG A 48 6.85 -14.56 -8.63
CA ARG A 48 5.63 -14.80 -7.86
C ARG A 48 5.95 -14.75 -6.37
N TYR A 49 5.05 -14.15 -5.58
CA TYR A 49 5.18 -14.16 -4.11
C TYR A 49 5.20 -15.58 -3.53
N ALA A 50 4.55 -16.55 -4.19
CA ALA A 50 4.62 -17.97 -3.82
C ALA A 50 6.06 -18.50 -3.84
N ASP A 51 6.85 -18.12 -4.85
CA ASP A 51 8.20 -18.63 -5.03
C ASP A 51 9.21 -17.92 -4.10
N LEU A 52 8.99 -16.64 -3.81
CA LEU A 52 9.89 -15.82 -3.00
C LEU A 52 9.61 -15.87 -1.50
N TYR A 53 8.34 -15.97 -1.11
CA TYR A 53 7.91 -15.80 0.27
C TYR A 53 7.03 -16.95 0.77
N GLY A 54 6.67 -17.91 -0.08
CA GLY A 54 5.69 -18.94 0.24
C GLY A 54 4.24 -18.50 0.09
N GLY A 55 3.99 -17.30 -0.45
CA GLY A 55 2.65 -16.80 -0.74
C GLY A 55 2.50 -15.31 -0.46
N ILE A 56 1.39 -14.73 -0.92
CA ILE A 56 1.05 -13.32 -0.64
C ILE A 56 0.77 -13.10 0.85
N ASP A 57 0.18 -14.08 1.54
CA ASP A 57 -0.11 -14.00 2.97
C ASP A 57 1.17 -14.02 3.81
N ALA A 58 2.13 -14.87 3.44
CA ALA A 58 3.43 -14.92 4.09
C ALA A 58 4.23 -13.62 3.87
N PHE A 59 4.17 -13.06 2.66
CA PHE A 59 4.73 -11.73 2.37
C PHE A 59 4.06 -10.64 3.23
N ASN A 60 2.72 -10.62 3.27
CA ASN A 60 1.95 -9.65 4.05
C ASN A 60 2.26 -9.76 5.55
N ALA A 61 2.36 -10.98 6.09
CA ALA A 61 2.70 -11.20 7.50
C ALA A 61 4.10 -10.69 7.82
N LEU A 62 5.10 -10.99 6.96
CA LEU A 62 6.46 -10.48 7.09
C LEU A 62 6.48 -8.96 7.09
N LYS A 63 5.85 -8.33 6.09
CA LYS A 63 5.84 -6.86 5.96
C LYS A 63 5.04 -6.16 7.04
N THR A 64 3.97 -6.79 7.53
CA THR A 64 3.23 -6.30 8.69
C THR A 64 4.11 -6.31 9.95
N ALA A 65 4.85 -7.38 10.19
CA ALA A 65 5.76 -7.46 11.34
C ALA A 65 6.88 -6.42 11.26
N GLU A 66 7.52 -6.27 10.09
CA GLU A 66 8.51 -5.21 9.85
C GLU A 66 7.90 -3.81 10.08
N ASN A 67 6.67 -3.56 9.60
CA ASN A 67 6.02 -2.26 9.72
C ASN A 67 5.62 -1.93 11.15
N ARG A 68 5.16 -2.91 11.93
CA ARG A 68 4.78 -2.71 13.34
C ARG A 68 5.94 -2.21 14.20
N ALA A 69 7.17 -2.60 13.85
CA ALA A 69 8.38 -2.18 14.54
C ALA A 69 8.76 -0.70 14.29
N ARG A 70 8.16 -0.04 13.29
CA ARG A 70 8.41 1.37 12.96
C ARG A 70 7.58 2.32 13.83
N SER A 71 8.13 3.49 14.11
CA SER A 71 7.42 4.58 14.77
C SER A 71 6.31 5.15 13.87
N LEU A 72 5.37 5.90 14.44
CA LEU A 72 4.34 6.58 13.63
C LEU A 72 4.98 7.54 12.61
N ASP A 73 5.93 8.36 13.05
CA ASP A 73 6.62 9.33 12.20
C ASP A 73 7.35 8.67 11.05
N GLU A 74 8.04 7.55 11.30
CA GLU A 74 8.72 6.78 10.25
C GLU A 74 7.73 6.24 9.21
N VAL A 75 6.57 5.74 9.66
CA VAL A 75 5.53 5.24 8.75
C VAL A 75 4.93 6.36 7.91
N LEU A 76 4.63 7.53 8.52
CA LEU A 76 4.07 8.67 7.80
C LEU A 76 5.06 9.26 6.80
N ALA A 77 6.31 9.51 7.21
CA ALA A 77 7.35 10.03 6.33
C ALA A 77 7.64 9.07 5.17
N ARG A 78 7.69 7.76 5.44
CA ARG A 78 7.87 6.75 4.39
C ARG A 78 6.68 6.74 3.43
N SER A 79 5.46 6.78 3.94
CA SER A 79 4.24 6.79 3.11
C SER A 79 4.23 7.99 2.17
N GLU A 80 4.51 9.19 2.67
CA GLU A 80 4.57 10.40 1.84
C GLU A 80 5.65 10.30 0.75
N ALA A 81 6.86 9.86 1.11
CA ALA A 81 7.97 9.72 0.16
C ALA A 81 7.70 8.67 -0.92
N VAL A 82 7.15 7.51 -0.54
CA VAL A 82 6.81 6.43 -1.48
C VAL A 82 5.67 6.86 -2.39
N HIS A 83 4.62 7.48 -1.83
CA HIS A 83 3.47 7.94 -2.60
C HIS A 83 3.88 9.00 -3.63
N GLY A 84 4.74 9.96 -3.25
CA GLY A 84 5.27 10.96 -4.17
C GLY A 84 6.04 10.34 -5.35
N ARG A 85 6.89 9.35 -5.07
CA ARG A 85 7.61 8.59 -6.12
C ARG A 85 6.66 7.78 -7.00
N PHE A 86 5.65 7.16 -6.40
CA PHE A 86 4.65 6.38 -7.11
C PHE A 86 3.88 7.26 -8.09
N VAL A 87 3.34 8.39 -7.63
CA VAL A 87 2.62 9.35 -8.47
C VAL A 87 3.51 9.86 -9.61
N ALA A 88 4.77 10.22 -9.33
CA ALA A 88 5.71 10.64 -10.37
C ALA A 88 5.96 9.54 -11.42
N THR A 89 6.06 8.29 -10.98
CA THR A 89 6.24 7.12 -11.87
C THR A 89 5.01 6.88 -12.74
N VAL A 90 3.80 7.03 -12.20
CA VAL A 90 2.56 6.92 -12.98
C VAL A 90 2.44 8.07 -13.97
N ALA A 91 2.78 9.30 -13.57
CA ALA A 91 2.72 10.48 -14.44
C ALA A 91 3.72 10.42 -15.60
N ALA A 92 4.85 9.74 -15.42
CA ALA A 92 5.87 9.55 -16.46
C ALA A 92 5.65 8.29 -17.32
N ALA A 93 4.61 7.49 -17.05
CA ALA A 93 4.37 6.25 -17.77
C ALA A 93 3.93 6.53 -19.22
N PRO A 94 4.32 5.69 -20.20
CA PRO A 94 3.83 5.81 -21.56
C PRO A 94 2.30 5.68 -21.62
N ASP A 95 1.62 6.55 -22.35
CA ASP A 95 0.15 6.60 -22.44
C ASP A 95 -0.46 5.24 -22.81
N GLU A 96 0.15 4.50 -23.74
CA GLU A 96 -0.29 3.17 -24.15
C GLU A 96 -0.34 2.16 -22.98
N GLN A 97 0.53 2.32 -21.98
CA GLN A 97 0.61 1.47 -20.81
C GLN A 97 -0.51 1.77 -19.80
N ILE A 98 -1.11 2.95 -19.86
CA ILE A 98 -2.16 3.39 -18.92
C ILE A 98 -3.55 3.52 -19.57
N ALA A 99 -3.63 3.57 -20.91
CA ALA A 99 -4.87 3.78 -21.66
C ALA A 99 -5.86 2.61 -21.55
N THR A 100 -5.37 1.37 -21.62
CA THR A 100 -6.19 0.15 -21.62
C THR A 100 -5.86 -0.74 -20.42
N ASP A 101 -6.38 -1.97 -20.38
CA ASP A 101 -6.21 -2.88 -19.26
C ASP A 101 -4.89 -3.69 -19.34
N THR A 102 -3.79 -2.97 -19.55
CA THR A 102 -2.44 -3.53 -19.67
C THR A 102 -1.97 -4.15 -18.35
N ARG A 103 -0.91 -4.96 -18.39
CA ARG A 103 -0.27 -5.48 -17.18
C ARG A 103 0.25 -4.36 -16.27
N TYR A 104 0.73 -3.26 -16.86
CA TYR A 104 1.24 -2.10 -16.15
C TYR A 104 0.11 -1.40 -15.36
N ARG A 105 -0.99 -1.06 -16.03
CA ARG A 105 -2.16 -0.45 -15.37
C ARG A 105 -2.80 -1.38 -14.34
N ARG A 106 -2.89 -2.69 -14.63
CA ARG A 106 -3.40 -3.67 -13.67
C ARG A 106 -2.58 -3.69 -12.39
N ARG A 107 -1.25 -3.59 -12.48
CA ARG A 107 -0.36 -3.50 -11.32
C ARG A 107 -0.65 -2.25 -10.49
N ILE A 108 -0.71 -1.09 -11.13
CA ILE A 108 -1.07 0.19 -10.48
C ILE A 108 -2.43 0.06 -9.77
N ARG A 109 -3.43 -0.52 -10.44
CA ARG A 109 -4.77 -0.68 -9.87
C ARG A 109 -4.77 -1.54 -8.61
N LEU A 110 -4.14 -2.71 -8.67
CA LEU A 110 -4.18 -3.69 -7.59
C LEU A 110 -3.39 -3.23 -6.36
N ASP A 111 -2.28 -2.53 -6.58
CA ASP A 111 -1.37 -2.15 -5.50
C ASP A 111 -1.70 -0.76 -4.92
N ALA A 112 -2.47 0.07 -5.64
CA ALA A 112 -2.75 1.46 -5.25
C ALA A 112 -4.24 1.83 -5.34
N TYR A 113 -4.69 2.50 -6.41
CA TYR A 113 -5.99 3.18 -6.42
C TYR A 113 -7.21 2.25 -6.34
N GLY A 114 -7.06 0.96 -6.67
CA GLY A 114 -8.10 -0.04 -6.42
C GLY A 114 -8.09 -0.57 -4.99
N HIS A 115 -6.99 -0.39 -4.27
CA HIS A 115 -6.78 -0.83 -2.90
C HIS A 115 -7.14 0.25 -1.87
N TYR A 116 -6.83 1.53 -2.15
CA TYR A 116 -7.11 2.63 -1.21
C TYR A 116 -8.57 2.72 -0.75
N PRO A 117 -9.61 2.52 -1.60
CA PRO A 117 -10.99 2.63 -1.16
C PRO A 117 -11.36 1.60 -0.08
N ILE A 118 -10.78 0.40 -0.14
CA ILE A 118 -11.03 -0.69 0.83
C ILE A 118 -10.58 -0.24 2.22
N HIS A 119 -9.35 0.24 2.32
CA HIS A 119 -8.79 0.70 3.59
C HIS A 119 -9.37 2.03 4.06
N THR A 120 -9.73 2.91 3.13
CA THR A 120 -10.43 4.16 3.46
C THR A 120 -11.79 3.87 4.08
N ALA A 121 -12.55 2.91 3.54
CA ALA A 121 -13.82 2.47 4.12
C ALA A 121 -13.62 1.92 5.54
N ALA A 122 -12.65 1.02 5.74
CA ALA A 122 -12.35 0.46 7.06
C ALA A 122 -12.03 1.55 8.12
N ILE A 123 -11.23 2.56 7.76
CA ILE A 123 -10.92 3.68 8.66
C ILE A 123 -12.16 4.52 8.95
N ARG A 124 -13.01 4.79 7.94
CA ARG A 124 -14.25 5.56 8.12
C ARG A 124 -15.24 4.84 9.04
N GLU A 125 -15.47 3.55 8.80
CA GLU A 125 -16.34 2.71 9.63
C GLU A 125 -15.84 2.63 11.07
N TRP A 126 -14.52 2.55 11.26
CA TRP A 126 -13.91 2.61 12.60
C TRP A 126 -14.15 3.96 13.27
N ARG A 127 -13.93 5.07 12.56
CA ARG A 127 -14.20 6.41 13.07
C ARG A 127 -15.64 6.59 13.52
N GLU A 128 -16.59 6.16 12.70
CA GLU A 128 -18.03 6.20 13.01
C GLU A 128 -18.37 5.39 14.25
N ARG A 129 -17.84 4.16 14.37
CA ARG A 129 -18.03 3.29 15.54
C ARG A 129 -17.48 3.88 16.83
N GLU A 130 -16.34 4.56 16.76
CA GLU A 130 -15.68 5.16 17.93
C GLU A 130 -16.14 6.59 18.23
N GLY A 131 -16.96 7.20 17.36
CA GLY A 131 -17.42 8.59 17.49
C GLY A 131 -16.33 9.64 17.23
N ILE A 132 -15.45 9.40 16.25
CA ILE A 132 -14.26 10.22 15.91
C ILE A 132 -14.37 10.92 14.55
#